data_AF-A0AAJ1D248-F1
#
_entry.id   AF-A0AAJ1D248-F1
#
_cell.length_a   1.000
_cell.length_b   1.000
_cell.length_c   1.000
_cell.angle_alpha   90.00
_cell.angle_beta   90.00
_cell.angle_gamma   90.00
#
_symmetry.space_group_name_H-M   'P 1'
#
loop_
_entity.id
_entity.type
_entity.pdbx_description
1 polymer ?
#
loop_
_entity_poly.entity_id
_entity_poly.type
_entity_poly.pdbx_seq_one_letter_code
_entity_poly.pdbx_strand_id
1 'polypeptide(L)'
;MYTDLADQKKYKTERHDWRDPLVRACRDFVKFKDDMDMANRTSCVNPAFIRKMRWLTGLYEPSCKRKNNNWRSSATASNPVDFAHFALPFLCTISTEIRDCEKCLIYPQLVVSGTYNSYNHGLEGGYASNSPEEVMDWSDKCVLDNEIASDPKYFRPEGLPLYVAIEGKNRVELFKRHRNMMLAWVVPKTTVPFEMLKIIRLKPFNVWAVSHGSKVCVLPFSRHTLPIYRALDVGEGKPRWDLYALKKLRDARINAFSSQMCR
;
A
#
# COMPACT_ATOMS: atom_id res chain seq x y z
N MET A 1 -1.01 -36.57 -35.14
CA MET A 1 -0.93 -35.09 -35.14
C MET A 1 -1.23 -34.63 -33.72
N TYR A 2 -0.20 -34.38 -32.92
CA TYR A 2 -0.36 -33.80 -31.58
C TYR A 2 -0.51 -32.29 -31.75
N THR A 3 -1.71 -31.77 -31.52
CA THR A 3 -1.92 -30.34 -31.35
C THR A 3 -1.58 -29.99 -29.90
N ASP A 4 -0.33 -29.60 -29.68
CA ASP A 4 0.07 -28.78 -28.53
C ASP A 4 -0.64 -27.41 -28.67
N LEU A 5 -1.88 -27.34 -28.19
CA LEU A 5 -2.53 -26.09 -27.86
C LEU A 5 -1.91 -25.59 -26.57
N ALA A 6 -0.71 -25.01 -26.68
CA ALA A 6 -0.25 -24.05 -25.70
C ALA A 6 -1.25 -22.90 -25.70
N ASP A 7 -2.23 -22.99 -24.79
CA ASP A 7 -3.06 -21.87 -24.37
C ASP A 7 -2.11 -20.75 -23.95
N GLN A 8 -1.80 -19.85 -24.88
CA GLN A 8 -0.97 -18.68 -24.62
C GLN A 8 -1.73 -17.86 -23.60
N LYS A 9 -1.37 -17.99 -22.32
CA LYS A 9 -2.00 -17.25 -21.24
C LYS A 9 -2.03 -15.77 -21.63
N LYS A 10 -3.24 -15.21 -21.77
CA LYS A 10 -3.50 -13.78 -22.11
C LYS A 10 -3.04 -12.79 -21.02
N TYR A 11 -2.27 -13.26 -20.05
CA TYR A 11 -1.82 -12.51 -18.88
C TYR A 11 -0.49 -13.07 -18.38
N LYS A 12 0.33 -12.19 -17.81
CA LYS A 12 1.59 -12.51 -17.19
C LYS A 12 1.35 -13.12 -15.80
N THR A 13 2.02 -14.23 -15.49
CA THR A 13 2.00 -14.78 -14.13
C THR A 13 3.30 -14.41 -13.43
N GLU A 14 3.21 -13.65 -12.34
CA GLU A 14 4.38 -13.33 -11.54
C GLU A 14 4.61 -14.41 -10.48
N ARG A 15 5.73 -15.12 -10.61
CA ARG A 15 6.18 -16.06 -9.57
C ARG A 15 7.11 -15.32 -8.62
N HIS A 16 6.82 -15.41 -7.34
CA HIS A 16 7.68 -14.86 -6.29
C HIS A 16 8.20 -16.00 -5.43
N ASP A 17 9.49 -15.95 -5.09
CA ASP A 17 10.03 -16.80 -4.04
C ASP A 17 9.65 -16.20 -2.68
N TRP A 18 8.77 -16.88 -1.93
CA TRP A 18 8.36 -16.46 -0.59
C TRP A 18 9.50 -16.53 0.45
N ARG A 19 10.65 -17.10 0.08
CA ARG A 19 11.86 -17.10 0.89
C ARG A 19 12.75 -15.87 0.64
N ASP A 20 12.55 -15.17 -0.46
CA ASP A 20 13.26 -13.94 -0.79
C ASP A 20 13.04 -12.87 0.31
N PRO A 21 14.13 -12.30 0.87
CA PRO A 21 14.04 -11.23 1.87
C PRO A 21 13.19 -10.04 1.43
N LEU A 22 13.25 -9.62 0.16
CA LEU A 22 12.50 -8.51 -0.39
C LEU A 22 11.01 -8.83 -0.43
N VAL A 23 10.64 -10.03 -0.89
CA VAL A 23 9.24 -10.49 -0.92
C VAL A 23 8.66 -10.53 0.50
N ARG A 24 9.42 -11.05 1.47
CA ARG A 24 9.00 -11.06 2.88
C ARG A 24 8.84 -9.64 3.44
N ALA A 25 9.78 -8.74 3.18
CA ALA A 25 9.71 -7.35 3.62
C ALA A 25 8.49 -6.61 3.03
N CYS A 26 8.23 -6.78 1.74
CA CYS A 26 7.06 -6.22 1.06
C CYS A 26 5.74 -6.78 1.64
N ARG A 27 5.66 -8.09 1.86
CA ARG A 27 4.49 -8.73 2.49
C ARG A 27 4.24 -8.21 3.90
N ASP A 28 5.28 -8.11 4.73
CA ASP A 28 5.17 -7.65 6.11
C ASP A 28 4.81 -6.15 6.15
N PHE A 29 5.25 -5.36 5.17
CA PHE A 29 4.84 -3.97 4.97
C PHE A 29 3.35 -3.84 4.58
N VAL A 30 2.87 -4.67 3.65
CA VAL A 30 1.44 -4.71 3.28
C VAL A 30 0.58 -5.07 4.48
N LYS A 31 0.97 -6.11 5.22
CA LYS A 31 0.28 -6.52 6.46
C LYS A 31 0.24 -5.38 7.48
N PHE A 32 1.38 -4.69 7.68
CA PHE A 32 1.43 -3.54 8.58
C PHE A 32 0.43 -2.44 8.19
N LYS A 33 0.29 -2.14 6.89
CA LYS A 33 -0.72 -1.17 6.43
C LYS A 33 -2.12 -1.65 6.75
N ASP A 34 -2.45 -2.90 6.42
CA ASP A 34 -3.78 -3.47 6.66
C ASP A 34 -4.13 -3.41 8.17
N ASP A 35 -3.19 -3.77 9.04
CA ASP A 35 -3.33 -3.70 10.50
C ASP A 35 -3.54 -2.25 10.97
N MET A 36 -2.84 -1.27 10.37
CA MET A 36 -2.99 0.15 10.68
C MET A 36 -4.35 0.71 10.25
N ASP A 37 -4.85 0.33 9.08
CA ASP A 37 -6.18 0.72 8.62
C ASP A 37 -7.25 0.15 9.56
N MET A 38 -7.14 -1.13 9.95
CA MET A 38 -8.05 -1.75 10.93
C MET A 38 -7.98 -1.06 12.30
N ALA A 39 -6.78 -0.72 12.77
CA ALA A 39 -6.59 0.01 14.02
C ALA A 39 -7.16 1.44 13.95
N ASN A 40 -7.19 2.06 12.77
CA ASN A 40 -7.79 3.38 12.55
C ASN A 40 -9.34 3.31 12.50
N ARG A 41 -9.91 2.29 11.84
CA ARG A 41 -11.36 2.03 11.83
C ARG A 41 -11.91 1.83 13.24
N THR A 42 -11.18 1.09 14.07
CA THR A 42 -11.53 0.79 15.47
C THR A 42 -11.03 1.86 16.44
N SER A 43 -10.58 3.01 15.96
CA SER A 43 -10.06 4.08 16.84
C SER A 43 -11.10 4.59 17.85
N CYS A 44 -12.39 4.59 17.50
CA CYS A 44 -13.47 5.06 18.36
C CYS A 44 -13.67 4.22 19.63
N VAL A 45 -13.39 2.92 19.57
CA VAL A 45 -13.50 2.00 20.73
C VAL A 45 -12.28 2.04 21.65
N ASN A 46 -11.18 2.66 21.22
CA ASN A 46 -9.98 2.77 22.02
C ASN A 46 -10.12 3.81 23.16
N PRO A 47 -9.51 3.55 24.34
CA PRO A 47 -9.49 4.52 25.43
C PRO A 47 -8.89 5.87 25.03
N ALA A 48 -9.36 6.96 25.67
CA ALA A 48 -8.93 8.32 25.34
C ALA A 48 -7.40 8.53 25.40
N PHE A 49 -6.72 7.91 26.36
CA PHE A 49 -5.26 8.02 26.49
C PHE A 49 -4.52 7.37 25.31
N ILE A 50 -4.98 6.20 24.83
CA ILE A 50 -4.42 5.53 23.65
C ILE A 50 -4.59 6.41 22.42
N ARG A 51 -5.77 7.01 22.24
CA ARG A 51 -6.03 7.94 21.13
C ARG A 51 -5.10 9.15 21.18
N LYS A 52 -4.89 9.73 22.37
CA LYS A 52 -3.95 10.85 22.58
C LYS A 52 -2.52 10.45 22.24
N MET A 53 -2.05 9.27 22.67
CA MET A 53 -0.71 8.76 22.33
C MET A 53 -0.53 8.55 20.83
N ARG A 54 -1.53 7.98 20.15
CA ARG A 54 -1.50 7.80 18.70
C ARG A 54 -1.48 9.14 17.96
N TRP A 55 -2.23 10.13 18.43
CA TRP A 55 -2.19 11.48 17.87
C TRP A 55 -0.83 12.17 18.06
N LEU A 56 -0.25 12.09 19.26
CA LEU A 56 1.07 12.66 19.55
C LEU A 56 2.17 12.05 18.66
N THR A 57 2.05 10.75 18.35
CA THR A 57 2.99 10.02 17.51
C THR A 57 2.70 10.12 16.00
N GLY A 58 1.62 10.80 15.60
CA GLY A 58 1.21 10.96 14.20
C GLY A 58 0.53 9.73 13.58
N LEU A 59 0.17 8.73 14.39
CA LEU A 59 -0.45 7.46 13.96
C LEU A 59 -1.99 7.50 13.92
N TYR A 60 -2.58 8.64 14.29
CA TYR A 60 -4.02 8.87 14.22
C TYR A 60 -4.27 10.35 13.93
N GLU A 61 -5.01 10.66 12.88
CA GLU A 61 -5.47 12.01 12.59
C GLU A 61 -6.92 12.18 13.07
N PRO A 62 -7.15 12.95 14.14
CA PRO A 62 -8.47 13.06 14.77
C PRO A 62 -9.50 13.89 14.01
N SER A 63 -9.14 14.57 12.93
CA SER A 63 -10.09 15.45 12.22
C SER A 63 -9.79 15.54 10.73
N CYS A 64 -10.70 15.02 9.91
CA CYS A 64 -10.99 15.75 8.69
C CYS A 64 -11.42 17.16 9.11
N LYS A 65 -10.86 18.20 8.49
CA LYS A 65 -11.32 19.60 8.59
C LYS A 65 -12.80 19.72 8.17
N ARG A 66 -13.74 19.25 8.99
CA ARG A 66 -15.14 19.64 8.98
C ARG A 66 -15.37 20.47 10.23
N LYS A 67 -16.13 21.56 10.07
CA LYS A 67 -16.32 22.70 10.98
C LYS A 67 -16.70 22.39 12.44
N ASN A 68 -16.95 21.14 12.80
CA ASN A 68 -17.40 20.75 14.14
C ASN A 68 -16.39 19.73 14.69
N ASN A 69 -15.85 19.98 15.89
CA ASN A 69 -14.86 19.21 16.67
C ASN A 69 -15.24 17.73 16.98
N ASN A 70 -15.96 17.06 16.10
CA ASN A 70 -16.35 15.68 16.25
C ASN A 70 -15.23 14.77 15.73
N TRP A 71 -14.80 13.85 16.60
CA TRP A 71 -13.91 12.76 16.26
C TRP A 71 -14.46 11.97 15.07
N ARG A 72 -13.59 11.53 14.14
CA ARG A 72 -13.99 10.67 13.02
C ARG A 72 -14.69 9.41 13.53
N SER A 73 -16.01 9.34 13.35
CA SER A 73 -16.81 8.13 13.59
C SER A 73 -16.67 7.08 12.46
N SER A 74 -16.03 7.44 11.33
CA SER A 74 -15.96 6.59 10.13
C SER A 74 -14.63 6.72 9.37
N ALA A 75 -13.48 6.48 10.03
CA ALA A 75 -12.24 6.29 9.29
C ALA A 75 -12.34 5.01 8.44
N THR A 76 -12.05 5.09 7.15
CA THR A 76 -12.18 3.99 6.18
C THR A 76 -10.84 3.28 6.01
N ALA A 77 -10.04 3.67 5.03
CA ALA A 77 -8.66 3.24 4.84
C ALA A 77 -7.86 4.39 4.25
N SER A 78 -6.56 4.43 4.51
CA SER A 78 -5.70 5.40 3.82
C SER A 78 -5.64 5.11 2.33
N ASN A 79 -5.62 6.16 1.53
CA ASN A 79 -5.38 6.06 0.10
C ASN A 79 -4.06 5.29 -0.14
N PRO A 80 -4.04 4.21 -0.92
CA PRO A 80 -2.88 3.32 -0.99
C PRO A 80 -1.72 3.99 -1.72
N VAL A 81 -2.01 4.85 -2.70
CA VAL A 81 -1.02 5.63 -3.45
C VAL A 81 -0.31 6.62 -2.53
N ASP A 82 -1.09 7.42 -1.79
CA ASP A 82 -0.54 8.41 -0.86
C ASP A 82 0.24 7.74 0.25
N PHE A 83 -0.32 6.67 0.84
CA PHE A 83 0.37 5.89 1.86
C PHE A 83 1.72 5.36 1.33
N ALA A 84 1.73 4.70 0.18
CA ALA A 84 2.95 4.15 -0.41
C ALA A 84 3.97 5.26 -0.72
N HIS A 85 3.51 6.41 -1.22
CA HIS A 85 4.36 7.56 -1.53
C HIS A 85 5.11 8.08 -0.30
N PHE A 86 4.40 8.26 0.81
CA PHE A 86 5.00 8.77 2.04
C PHE A 86 5.77 7.70 2.83
N ALA A 87 5.35 6.44 2.76
CA ALA A 87 6.00 5.34 3.47
C ALA A 87 7.27 4.83 2.76
N LEU A 88 7.28 4.81 1.43
CA LEU A 88 8.38 4.35 0.58
C LEU A 88 8.84 5.47 -0.37
N PRO A 89 9.38 6.58 0.16
CA PRO A 89 9.84 7.70 -0.67
C PRO A 89 10.87 7.23 -1.72
N PHE A 90 10.81 7.84 -2.90
CA PHE A 90 11.64 7.53 -4.09
C PHE A 90 11.37 6.19 -4.79
N LEU A 91 10.88 5.18 -4.07
CA LEU A 91 10.40 3.93 -4.66
C LEU A 91 8.96 4.08 -5.18
N CYS A 92 8.10 4.78 -4.45
CA CYS A 92 6.72 5.02 -4.84
C CYS A 92 6.52 6.50 -5.18
N THR A 93 6.56 6.84 -6.47
CA THR A 93 6.31 8.22 -6.95
C THR A 93 4.87 8.38 -7.42
N ILE A 94 4.26 9.52 -7.04
CA ILE A 94 2.97 9.94 -7.58
C ILE A 94 3.26 10.47 -8.98
N SER A 95 2.96 9.67 -9.99
CA SER A 95 2.95 10.08 -11.40
C SER A 95 1.57 9.76 -11.97
N THR A 96 1.02 10.72 -12.72
CA THR A 96 -0.28 10.65 -13.42
C THR A 96 -0.14 10.04 -14.81
N GLU A 97 1.08 9.82 -15.29
CA GLU A 97 1.30 9.19 -16.59
C GLU A 97 1.05 7.68 -16.49
N ILE A 98 -0.11 7.26 -16.96
CA ILE A 98 -0.44 5.85 -17.20
C ILE A 98 0.00 5.56 -18.62
N ARG A 99 1.18 4.93 -18.78
CA ARG A 99 1.61 4.33 -20.04
C ARG A 99 1.61 2.82 -19.85
N ASP A 100 1.11 2.10 -20.85
CA ASP A 100 1.16 0.64 -21.01
C ASP A 100 0.72 -0.19 -19.78
N CYS A 101 -0.54 -0.63 -19.79
CA CYS A 101 -1.07 -1.54 -18.77
C CYS A 101 -0.87 -3.01 -19.22
N GLU A 102 -0.37 -3.86 -18.33
CA GLU A 102 -0.27 -5.31 -18.54
C GLU A 102 -1.35 -6.05 -17.75
N LYS A 103 -1.91 -7.13 -18.29
CA LYS A 103 -2.73 -8.08 -17.52
C LYS A 103 -1.80 -9.01 -16.74
N CYS A 104 -1.91 -9.01 -15.41
CA CYS A 104 -1.09 -9.84 -14.53
C CYS A 104 -1.94 -10.63 -13.54
N LEU A 105 -1.55 -11.88 -13.29
CA LEU A 105 -2.03 -12.67 -12.16
C LEU A 105 -1.09 -12.42 -10.98
N ILE A 106 -1.60 -11.75 -9.94
CA ILE A 106 -0.81 -11.23 -8.81
C ILE A 106 -1.25 -11.82 -7.48
N TYR A 107 -0.36 -11.77 -6.49
CA TYR A 107 -0.64 -12.19 -5.11
C TYR A 107 -1.18 -11.01 -4.28
N PRO A 108 -2.42 -11.10 -3.75
CA PRO A 108 -3.01 -10.03 -2.94
C PRO A 108 -2.19 -9.66 -1.70
N GLN A 109 -1.40 -10.58 -1.15
CA GLN A 109 -0.55 -10.33 0.02
C GLN A 109 0.60 -9.35 -0.26
N LEU A 110 0.85 -9.05 -1.54
CA LEU A 110 1.82 -8.06 -2.01
C LEU A 110 1.13 -6.78 -2.53
N VAL A 111 -0.16 -6.62 -2.25
CA VAL A 111 -0.96 -5.47 -2.69
C VAL A 111 -1.22 -4.53 -1.52
N VAL A 112 -0.65 -3.32 -1.60
CA VAL A 112 -1.01 -2.16 -0.79
C VAL A 112 -2.39 -1.70 -1.26
N SER A 113 -3.41 -1.98 -0.46
CA SER A 113 -4.83 -1.71 -0.76
C SER A 113 -5.49 -0.94 0.37
N GLY A 114 -6.74 -0.56 0.20
CA GLY A 114 -7.59 -0.15 1.31
C GLY A 114 -9.04 -0.54 1.01
N THR A 115 -9.80 -0.79 2.05
CA THR A 115 -11.24 -1.09 1.97
C THR A 115 -12.01 0.13 2.45
N TYR A 116 -12.99 0.60 1.67
CA TYR A 116 -13.87 1.67 2.10
C TYR A 116 -15.32 1.21 2.30
N ASN A 117 -15.73 0.12 1.62
CA ASN A 117 -17.02 -0.55 1.83
C ASN A 117 -16.84 -1.94 2.45
N SER A 118 -17.76 -2.33 3.34
CA SER A 118 -17.87 -3.74 3.76
C SER A 118 -18.56 -4.51 2.65
N TYR A 119 -17.95 -5.57 2.13
CA TYR A 119 -18.64 -6.53 1.25
C TYR A 119 -19.18 -7.73 2.04
N ASN A 120 -18.92 -7.76 3.35
CA ASN A 120 -19.61 -8.62 4.29
C ASN A 120 -20.87 -7.89 4.76
N HIS A 121 -21.95 -7.97 3.99
CA HIS A 121 -23.30 -7.60 4.44
C HIS A 121 -24.14 -8.83 4.84
N GLY A 122 -23.49 -9.97 5.11
CA GLY A 122 -24.14 -11.26 5.40
C GLY A 122 -24.99 -11.34 6.65
N LEU A 123 -25.20 -10.24 7.40
CA LEU A 123 -26.10 -10.18 8.55
C LEU A 123 -27.14 -9.06 8.47
N GLU A 124 -26.91 -7.99 7.71
CA GLU A 124 -27.83 -6.85 7.61
C GLU A 124 -27.80 -6.34 6.15
N GLY A 125 -28.90 -6.63 5.43
CA GLY A 125 -28.96 -6.69 3.97
C GLY A 125 -28.53 -5.46 3.18
N GLY A 126 -28.07 -5.72 1.95
CA GLY A 126 -27.85 -4.71 0.91
C GLY A 126 -26.81 -5.14 -0.13
N TYR A 127 -27.28 -5.39 -1.36
CA TYR A 127 -26.59 -5.85 -2.58
C TYR A 127 -25.95 -7.26 -2.58
N ALA A 128 -26.83 -8.19 -2.95
CA ALA A 128 -26.62 -9.50 -3.61
C ALA A 128 -26.15 -10.70 -2.76
N SER A 129 -26.92 -11.77 -2.90
CA SER A 129 -26.72 -13.17 -2.50
C SER A 129 -25.50 -13.86 -3.13
N ASN A 130 -24.50 -13.09 -3.57
CA ASN A 130 -23.40 -13.63 -4.34
C ASN A 130 -22.39 -14.30 -3.42
N SER A 131 -21.94 -15.49 -3.78
CA SER A 131 -20.85 -16.16 -3.08
C SER A 131 -19.54 -15.36 -3.24
N PRO A 132 -18.61 -15.42 -2.26
CA PRO A 132 -17.25 -14.87 -2.41
C PRO A 132 -16.58 -15.28 -3.72
N GLU A 133 -16.79 -16.54 -4.13
CA GLU A 133 -16.29 -17.15 -5.36
C GLU A 133 -16.83 -16.42 -6.59
N GLU A 134 -18.15 -16.21 -6.70
CA GLU A 134 -18.76 -15.46 -7.81
C GLU A 134 -18.21 -14.04 -7.94
N VAL A 135 -17.95 -13.36 -6.81
CA VAL A 135 -17.40 -11.99 -6.82
C VAL A 135 -15.95 -11.99 -7.29
N MET A 136 -15.15 -12.98 -6.90
CA MET A 136 -13.77 -13.14 -7.35
C MET A 136 -13.71 -13.48 -8.85
N ASP A 137 -14.53 -14.44 -9.30
CA ASP A 137 -14.60 -14.84 -10.71
C ASP A 137 -15.06 -13.69 -11.60
N TRP A 138 -16.07 -12.93 -11.18
CA TRP A 138 -16.50 -11.73 -11.88
C TRP A 138 -15.38 -10.68 -11.97
N SER A 139 -14.65 -10.46 -10.87
CA SER A 139 -13.54 -9.50 -10.84
C SER A 139 -12.43 -9.89 -11.81
N ASP A 140 -12.09 -11.17 -11.88
CA ASP A 140 -11.06 -11.69 -12.79
C ASP A 140 -11.54 -11.65 -14.25
N LYS A 141 -12.81 -11.98 -14.50
CA LYS A 141 -13.44 -11.87 -15.82
C LYS A 141 -13.43 -10.43 -16.36
N CYS A 142 -13.67 -9.43 -15.52
CA CYS A 142 -13.56 -8.01 -15.91
C CYS A 142 -12.16 -7.63 -16.43
N VAL A 143 -11.10 -8.30 -15.98
CA VAL A 143 -9.73 -8.06 -16.50
C VAL A 143 -9.49 -8.86 -17.78
N LEU A 144 -10.01 -10.08 -17.88
CA LEU A 144 -9.85 -10.93 -19.08
C LEU A 144 -10.58 -10.36 -20.30
N ASP A 145 -11.85 -9.98 -20.14
CA ASP A 145 -12.76 -9.70 -21.25
C ASP A 145 -12.61 -8.27 -21.81
N ASN A 146 -12.10 -7.33 -21.01
CA ASN A 146 -11.95 -5.94 -21.44
C ASN A 146 -10.59 -5.68 -22.10
N GLU A 147 -10.58 -4.87 -23.17
CA GLU A 147 -9.36 -4.35 -23.81
C GLU A 147 -8.91 -3.01 -23.20
N ILE A 148 -9.86 -2.24 -22.69
CA ILE A 148 -9.62 -0.94 -22.06
C ILE A 148 -9.67 -1.12 -20.55
N ALA A 149 -8.73 -0.49 -19.85
CA ALA A 149 -8.64 -0.53 -18.40
C ALA A 149 -9.72 0.35 -17.74
N SER A 150 -10.96 -0.14 -17.69
CA SER A 150 -12.05 0.44 -16.87
C SER A 150 -12.00 -0.02 -15.40
N ASP A 151 -11.31 -1.13 -15.11
CA ASP A 151 -11.32 -1.86 -13.84
C ASP A 151 -9.89 -2.27 -13.38
N PRO A 152 -9.68 -2.92 -12.21
CA PRO A 152 -8.73 -2.49 -11.20
C PRO A 152 -7.26 -2.30 -11.67
N LYS A 153 -6.79 -1.04 -11.78
CA LYS A 153 -5.39 -0.67 -12.09
C LYS A 153 -4.47 -0.54 -10.88
N TYR A 154 -3.42 -1.32 -10.83
CA TYR A 154 -2.38 -1.24 -9.80
C TYR A 154 -1.15 -0.67 -10.47
N PHE A 155 -0.38 0.16 -9.77
CA PHE A 155 0.98 0.41 -10.23
C PHE A 155 1.95 -0.51 -9.51
N ARG A 156 3.03 -0.85 -10.21
CA ARG A 156 4.13 -1.63 -9.67
C ARG A 156 5.41 -0.81 -9.78
N PRO A 157 5.99 -0.37 -8.65
CA PRO A 157 7.35 0.16 -8.65
C PRO A 157 8.32 -0.85 -9.26
N GLU A 158 9.14 -0.39 -10.19
CA GLU A 158 10.22 -1.18 -10.79
C GLU A 158 11.13 -1.78 -9.73
N GLY A 159 11.54 -3.03 -9.93
CA GLY A 159 12.40 -3.77 -9.00
C GLY A 159 11.73 -4.20 -7.69
N LEU A 160 10.44 -3.89 -7.45
CA LEU A 160 9.73 -4.34 -6.25
C LEU A 160 8.68 -5.43 -6.58
N PRO A 161 8.57 -6.48 -5.73
CA PRO A 161 7.44 -7.40 -5.72
C PRO A 161 6.30 -6.78 -4.87
N LEU A 162 5.90 -5.56 -5.21
CA LEU A 162 4.88 -4.79 -4.50
C LEU A 162 3.95 -4.12 -5.51
N TYR A 163 2.65 -4.21 -5.26
CA TYR A 163 1.63 -3.56 -6.06
C TYR A 163 0.90 -2.55 -5.21
N VAL A 164 0.56 -1.41 -5.79
CA VAL A 164 -0.17 -0.36 -5.09
C VAL A 164 -1.43 -0.05 -5.88
N ALA A 165 -2.57 -0.15 -5.22
CA ALA A 165 -3.85 0.15 -5.84
C ALA A 165 -3.96 1.66 -6.13
N ILE A 166 -4.28 2.04 -7.38
CA ILE A 166 -4.46 3.44 -7.78
C ILE A 166 -5.70 4.06 -7.10
N GLU A 167 -6.70 3.24 -6.81
CA GLU A 167 -7.89 3.60 -6.02
C GLU A 167 -8.26 2.44 -5.07
N GLY A 168 -9.03 2.72 -4.03
CA GLY A 168 -9.45 1.81 -2.96
C GLY A 168 -10.25 0.59 -3.38
N LYS A 169 -9.57 -0.38 -3.98
CA LYS A 169 -10.15 -1.63 -4.44
C LYS A 169 -10.50 -2.54 -3.28
N ASN A 170 -11.69 -2.27 -2.82
CA ASN A 170 -12.59 -3.05 -2.02
C ASN A 170 -12.56 -4.59 -2.16
N ARG A 171 -12.16 -5.15 -3.33
CA ARG A 171 -12.13 -6.60 -3.53
C ARG A 171 -10.83 -7.26 -3.07
N VAL A 172 -9.73 -6.52 -2.89
CA VAL A 172 -8.42 -7.10 -2.50
C VAL A 172 -8.51 -7.83 -1.15
N GLU A 173 -9.29 -7.31 -0.21
CA GLU A 173 -9.53 -7.96 1.09
C GLU A 173 -10.17 -9.35 0.94
N LEU A 174 -11.09 -9.50 -0.02
CA LEU A 174 -11.75 -10.78 -0.32
C LEU A 174 -10.73 -11.81 -0.82
N PHE A 175 -9.91 -11.45 -1.81
CA PHE A 175 -8.85 -12.33 -2.31
C PHE A 175 -7.81 -12.66 -1.24
N LYS A 176 -7.41 -11.68 -0.40
CA LYS A 176 -6.51 -11.92 0.75
C LYS A 176 -7.09 -12.96 1.72
N ARG A 177 -8.39 -12.85 2.04
CA ARG A 177 -9.11 -13.74 2.97
C ARG A 177 -9.20 -15.17 2.45
N HIS A 178 -9.51 -15.35 1.17
CA HIS A 178 -9.63 -16.66 0.53
C HIS A 178 -8.29 -17.21 0.02
N ARG A 179 -7.19 -16.46 0.17
CA ARG A 179 -5.83 -16.83 -0.27
C ARG A 179 -5.73 -17.14 -1.77
N ASN A 180 -6.59 -16.52 -2.57
CA ASN A 180 -6.59 -16.69 -4.02
C ASN A 180 -5.72 -15.63 -4.68
N MET A 181 -5.12 -15.98 -5.82
CA MET A 181 -4.52 -14.99 -6.71
C MET A 181 -5.62 -14.15 -7.36
N MET A 182 -5.25 -12.99 -7.88
CA MET A 182 -6.18 -12.04 -8.48
C MET A 182 -5.64 -11.57 -9.83
N LEU A 183 -6.48 -11.51 -10.85
CA LEU A 183 -6.15 -10.84 -12.11
C LEU A 183 -6.28 -9.33 -11.97
N ALA A 184 -5.32 -8.64 -12.56
CA ALA A 184 -5.13 -7.22 -12.36
C ALA A 184 -4.55 -6.55 -13.60
N TRP A 185 -4.94 -5.30 -13.83
CA TRP A 185 -4.19 -4.41 -14.71
C TRP A 185 -3.04 -3.80 -13.94
N VAL A 186 -1.81 -4.00 -14.40
CA VAL A 186 -0.59 -3.52 -13.75
C VAL A 186 0.09 -2.48 -14.64
N VAL A 187 0.36 -1.32 -14.06
CA VAL A 187 1.10 -0.22 -14.66
C VAL A 187 2.51 -0.25 -14.08
N PRO A 188 3.54 -0.66 -14.84
CA PRO A 188 4.91 -0.54 -14.36
C PRO A 188 5.26 0.94 -14.17
N LYS A 189 5.96 1.27 -13.08
CA LYS A 189 6.44 2.62 -12.81
C LYS A 189 7.92 2.61 -12.51
N THR A 190 8.66 3.43 -13.24
CA THR A 190 10.07 3.67 -12.98
C THR A 190 10.26 4.27 -11.59
N THR A 191 11.31 3.81 -10.92
CA THR A 191 11.71 4.31 -9.61
C THR A 191 13.04 5.03 -9.72
N VAL A 192 13.44 5.75 -8.67
CA VAL A 192 14.83 6.22 -8.58
C VAL A 192 15.74 5.00 -8.50
N PRO A 193 16.84 4.93 -9.28
CA PRO A 193 17.79 3.81 -9.19
C PRO A 193 18.33 3.65 -7.77
N PHE A 194 18.40 2.41 -7.29
CA PHE A 194 18.66 2.10 -5.88
C PHE A 194 20.07 2.53 -5.44
N GLU A 195 21.03 2.48 -6.35
CA GLU A 195 22.41 2.93 -6.18
C GLU A 195 22.53 4.44 -5.95
N MET A 196 21.53 5.22 -6.36
CA MET A 196 21.47 6.67 -6.11
C MET A 196 20.87 7.01 -4.73
N LEU A 197 20.26 6.02 -4.07
CA LEU A 197 19.66 6.18 -2.77
C LEU A 197 20.68 5.90 -1.66
N LYS A 198 20.50 6.57 -0.51
CA LYS A 198 21.24 6.23 0.71
C LYS A 198 20.31 6.19 1.93
N ILE A 199 20.42 5.14 2.72
CA ILE A 199 19.78 5.06 4.04
C ILE A 199 20.63 5.89 5.01
N ILE A 200 20.02 6.85 5.70
CA ILE A 200 20.72 7.70 6.67
C ILE A 200 20.01 7.73 8.01
N ARG A 201 20.79 7.93 9.08
CA ARG A 201 20.31 8.11 10.44
C ARG A 201 20.38 9.58 10.84
N LEU A 202 19.25 10.13 11.30
CA LEU A 202 19.12 11.49 11.77
C LEU A 202 19.33 11.55 13.29
N LYS A 203 20.36 12.29 13.71
CA LYS A 203 20.73 12.55 15.10
C LYS A 203 20.05 13.82 15.64
N PRO A 204 19.77 13.90 16.96
CA PRO A 204 20.08 12.91 17.99
C PRO A 204 19.04 11.79 18.14
N PHE A 205 17.89 11.90 17.47
CA PHE A 205 16.70 11.11 17.79
C PHE A 205 16.62 9.71 17.18
N ASN A 206 17.66 9.26 16.48
CA ASN A 206 17.68 7.95 15.80
C ASN A 206 16.50 7.77 14.82
N VAL A 207 16.16 8.82 14.08
CA VAL A 207 15.13 8.76 13.03
C VAL A 207 15.79 8.30 11.75
N TRP A 208 15.21 7.30 11.09
CA TRP A 208 15.71 6.81 9.80
C TRP A 208 15.10 7.60 8.65
N ALA A 209 15.92 7.84 7.63
CA ALA A 209 15.52 8.54 6.42
C ALA A 209 16.21 7.91 5.20
N VAL A 210 15.68 8.20 4.02
CA VAL A 210 16.34 7.90 2.74
C VAL A 210 16.66 9.21 2.06
N SER A 211 17.85 9.29 1.46
CA SER A 211 18.28 10.47 0.70
C SER A 211 18.54 10.14 -0.76
N HIS A 212 18.20 11.08 -1.64
CA HIS A 212 18.55 11.10 -3.05
C HIS A 212 19.11 12.49 -3.37
N GLY A 213 20.40 12.58 -3.67
CA GLY A 213 21.11 13.86 -3.79
C GLY A 213 21.00 14.71 -2.52
N SER A 214 20.44 15.93 -2.65
CA SER A 214 20.19 16.84 -1.52
C SER A 214 18.88 16.56 -0.79
N LYS A 215 17.95 15.82 -1.39
CA LYS A 215 16.62 15.56 -0.83
C LYS A 215 16.69 14.44 0.21
N VAL A 216 16.13 14.69 1.39
CA VAL A 216 16.04 13.73 2.50
C VAL A 216 14.58 13.54 2.87
N CYS A 217 14.12 12.30 2.86
CA CYS A 217 12.76 11.91 3.24
C CYS A 217 12.81 10.98 4.45
N VAL A 218 12.15 11.38 5.55
CA VAL A 218 12.04 10.54 6.75
C VAL A 218 11.20 9.29 6.44
N LEU A 219 11.61 8.15 6.99
CA LEU A 219 10.85 6.90 6.93
C LEU A 219 9.86 6.85 8.11
N PRO A 220 8.55 7.07 7.88
CA PRO A 220 7.57 7.15 8.96
C PRO A 220 7.41 5.84 9.75
N PHE A 221 7.67 4.71 9.08
CA PHE A 221 7.50 3.35 9.60
C PHE A 221 8.77 2.52 9.39
N SER A 222 9.93 3.03 9.85
CA SER A 222 11.25 2.44 9.62
C SER A 222 11.36 0.94 9.91
N ARG A 223 10.63 0.42 10.92
CA ARG A 223 10.56 -1.03 11.21
C ARG A 223 10.11 -1.87 10.02
N HIS A 224 9.21 -1.35 9.20
CA HIS A 224 8.61 -2.06 8.07
C HIS A 224 9.17 -1.60 6.72
N THR A 225 9.70 -0.37 6.64
CA THR A 225 10.21 0.18 5.39
C THR A 225 11.71 -0.03 5.20
N LEU A 226 12.54 0.05 6.26
CA LEU A 226 13.99 -0.21 6.15
C LEU A 226 14.34 -1.59 5.61
N PRO A 227 13.64 -2.69 6.00
CA PRO A 227 13.95 -4.00 5.43
C PRO A 227 13.80 -4.05 3.91
N ILE A 228 12.88 -3.27 3.32
CA ILE A 228 12.70 -3.17 1.87
C ILE A 228 13.93 -2.50 1.25
N TYR A 229 14.33 -1.32 1.72
CA TYR A 229 15.51 -0.61 1.18
C TYR A 229 16.79 -1.44 1.33
N ARG A 230 16.95 -2.16 2.44
CA ARG A 230 18.11 -3.04 2.67
C ARG A 230 18.11 -4.25 1.75
N ALA A 231 16.95 -4.85 1.48
CA ALA A 231 16.83 -5.97 0.55
C ALA A 231 17.02 -5.55 -0.91
N LEU A 232 16.90 -4.25 -1.21
CA LEU A 232 17.25 -3.64 -2.50
C LEU A 232 18.72 -3.17 -2.56
N ASP A 233 19.56 -3.56 -1.58
CA ASP A 233 20.97 -3.18 -1.46
C ASP A 233 21.24 -1.66 -1.46
N VAL A 234 20.30 -0.86 -0.96
CA VAL A 234 20.50 0.59 -0.83
C VAL A 234 21.59 0.87 0.20
N GLY A 235 22.63 1.59 -0.23
CA GLY A 235 23.80 1.88 0.59
C GLY A 235 23.51 2.70 1.85
N GLU A 236 24.29 2.50 2.91
CA GLU A 236 24.21 3.31 4.12
C GLU A 236 25.07 4.59 4.00
N GLY A 237 24.48 5.75 4.28
CA GLY A 237 25.14 7.04 4.32
C GLY A 237 25.54 7.47 5.72
N LYS A 238 26.43 8.47 5.81
CA LYS A 238 26.85 9.04 7.10
C LYS A 238 25.66 9.63 7.87
N PRO A 239 25.58 9.44 9.20
CA PRO A 239 24.56 10.09 10.01
C PRO A 239 24.57 11.61 9.85
N ARG A 240 23.40 12.23 9.90
CA ARG A 240 23.23 13.69 9.79
C ARG A 240 22.54 14.23 11.03
N TRP A 241 22.91 15.42 11.47
CA TRP A 241 22.19 16.13 12.53
C TRP A 241 20.93 16.78 11.97
N ASP A 242 19.80 16.54 12.63
CA ASP A 242 18.53 17.19 12.32
C ASP A 242 17.68 17.28 13.60
N LEU A 243 17.70 18.46 14.22
CA LEU A 243 16.96 18.74 15.45
C LEU A 243 15.43 18.72 15.24
N TYR A 244 14.97 18.76 13.99
CA TYR A 244 13.55 18.68 13.64
C TYR A 244 13.13 17.27 13.21
N ALA A 245 14.00 16.26 13.32
CA ALA A 245 13.71 14.91 12.82
C ALA A 245 12.45 14.28 13.43
N LEU A 246 12.16 14.53 14.72
CA LEU A 246 10.93 14.02 15.35
C LEU A 246 9.67 14.71 14.82
N LYS A 247 9.73 16.03 14.56
CA LYS A 247 8.61 16.75 13.95
C LYS A 247 8.38 16.25 12.52
N LYS A 248 9.45 16.13 11.72
CA LYS A 248 9.39 15.57 10.36
C LYS A 248 8.85 14.14 10.34
N LEU A 249 9.22 13.31 11.33
CA LEU A 249 8.69 11.96 11.50
C LEU A 249 7.19 11.97 11.76
N ARG A 250 6.73 12.82 12.68
CA ARG A 250 5.31 12.98 12.98
C ARG A 250 4.53 13.44 11.75
N ASP A 251 5.04 14.46 11.05
CA ASP A 251 4.39 15.02 9.87
C ASP A 251 4.34 14.01 8.72
N ALA A 252 5.41 13.24 8.50
CA ALA A 252 5.43 12.15 7.51
C ALA A 252 4.41 11.05 7.82
N ARG A 253 4.23 10.69 9.10
CA ARG A 253 3.20 9.72 9.52
C ARG A 253 1.79 10.25 9.28
N ILE A 254 1.54 11.52 9.61
CA ILE A 254 0.25 12.16 9.35
C ILE A 254 -0.04 12.17 7.85
N ASN A 255 0.93 12.59 7.03
CA ASN A 255 0.76 12.63 5.58
C ASN A 255 0.48 11.25 4.97
N ALA A 256 1.10 10.18 5.49
CA ALA A 256 0.83 8.82 5.03
C ALA A 256 -0.61 8.36 5.29
N PHE A 257 -1.34 9.00 6.20
CA PHE A 257 -2.71 8.64 6.58
C PHE A 257 -3.74 9.76 6.37
N SER A 258 -3.33 10.95 5.91
CA SER A 258 -4.20 12.12 5.84
C SER A 258 -5.28 11.98 4.76
N SER A 259 -4.89 11.42 3.62
CA SER A 259 -5.79 11.04 2.53
C SER A 259 -6.51 9.74 2.90
N GLN A 260 -7.78 9.86 3.25
CA GLN A 260 -8.67 8.72 3.48
C GLN A 260 -9.57 8.52 2.29
N MET A 261 -9.94 7.27 2.03
CA MET A 261 -10.95 6.95 1.04
C MET A 261 -12.30 7.56 1.43
N CYS A 262 -12.95 8.26 0.51
CA CYS A 262 -14.33 8.72 0.69
C CYS A 262 -15.29 7.54 0.50
N ARG A 263 -16.39 7.53 1.26
CA ARG A 263 -17.56 6.71 0.95
C ARG A 263 -18.37 7.37 -0.16
#